data_AF-A0A540L6X9-F1
#
_entry.id   AF-A0A540L6X9-F1
#
_cell.length_a   1.000
_cell.length_b   1.000
_cell.length_c   1.000
_cell.angle_alpha   90.00
_cell.angle_beta   90.00
_cell.angle_gamma   90.00
#
_symmetry.space_group_name_H-M   'P 1'
#
loop_
_entity.id
_entity.type
_entity.pdbx_description
1 polymer ?
#
loop_
_entity_poly.entity_id
_entity_poly.type
_entity_poly.pdbx_seq_one_letter_code
_entity_poly.pdbx_strand_id
1 'polypeptide(L)'
;MPSTGIRCQAETKSHENGADNNTHERLVNEIKQSLQKGTSAARLKSYLGTLSGTPQEVMDALLEALFEGVGKGFSKVVSKKKNYLAAATQTEGSQTVLLQAIESFSGKANPDAAKEVALVLKSLYDVDILEEEYIMKWYQQGLAGNNKSSPIWKNSKPFIEWLQSAESESEQE
;
A
#
# COMPACT_ATOMS: atom_id res chain seq x y z
N MET A 1 -15.76 -12.47 -59.36
CA MET A 1 -14.89 -13.06 -58.31
C MET A 1 -13.47 -12.62 -58.61
N PRO A 2 -12.60 -12.21 -57.66
CA PRO A 2 -12.59 -12.32 -56.18
C PRO A 2 -13.03 -11.00 -55.48
N SER A 3 -13.61 -10.97 -54.28
CA SER A 3 -13.14 -11.27 -52.91
C SER A 3 -12.05 -10.34 -52.38
N THR A 4 -12.23 -9.86 -51.13
CA THR A 4 -11.40 -8.99 -50.25
C THR A 4 -11.93 -7.56 -50.15
N GLY A 5 -12.31 -6.98 -49.01
CA GLY A 5 -12.30 -7.45 -47.63
C GLY A 5 -13.03 -6.43 -46.73
N ILE A 6 -13.55 -6.93 -45.61
CA ILE A 6 -14.16 -6.17 -44.52
C ILE A 6 -13.08 -5.34 -43.82
N ARG A 7 -13.36 -4.07 -43.53
CA ARG A 7 -12.84 -3.39 -42.33
C ARG A 7 -13.85 -2.36 -41.84
N CYS A 8 -14.80 -2.81 -41.03
CA CYS A 8 -15.44 -1.93 -40.06
C CYS A 8 -14.34 -1.38 -39.14
N GLN A 9 -14.09 -0.09 -39.19
CA GLN A 9 -13.32 0.58 -38.14
C GLN A 9 -14.27 0.78 -36.97
N ALA A 10 -14.15 -0.12 -35.98
CA ALA A 10 -14.63 0.14 -34.64
C ALA A 10 -13.66 1.15 -34.01
N GLU A 11 -14.08 2.40 -33.90
CA GLU A 11 -13.44 3.37 -33.00
C GLU A 11 -13.93 3.07 -31.57
N THR A 12 -13.21 2.19 -30.88
CA THR A 12 -13.25 2.13 -29.41
C THR A 12 -12.60 3.40 -28.87
N LYS A 13 -13.43 4.39 -28.56
CA LYS A 13 -13.06 5.46 -27.63
C LYS A 13 -13.14 4.89 -26.23
N SER A 14 -11.99 4.51 -25.68
CA SER A 14 -11.80 4.34 -24.25
C SER A 14 -12.05 5.67 -23.55
N HIS A 15 -13.06 5.71 -22.69
CA HIS A 15 -13.25 6.75 -21.69
C HIS A 15 -13.36 6.05 -20.33
N GLU A 16 -12.19 5.68 -19.80
CA GLU A 16 -12.01 5.44 -18.36
C GLU A 16 -11.87 6.82 -17.68
N ASN A 17 -12.69 7.08 -16.65
CA ASN A 17 -12.40 7.88 -15.45
C ASN A 17 -13.69 8.31 -14.73
N GLY A 18 -14.41 7.35 -14.16
CA GLY A 18 -15.60 7.65 -13.33
C GLY A 18 -16.06 6.53 -12.41
N ALA A 19 -15.74 5.26 -12.74
CA ALA A 19 -16.14 4.11 -11.93
C ALA A 19 -15.16 3.79 -10.78
N ASP A 20 -13.86 3.96 -11.01
CA ASP A 20 -12.79 3.48 -10.11
C ASP A 20 -12.75 4.23 -8.76
N ASN A 21 -12.80 5.57 -8.81
CA ASN A 21 -12.85 6.40 -7.59
C ASN A 21 -14.11 6.12 -6.75
N ASN A 22 -15.23 5.72 -7.36
CA ASN A 22 -16.46 5.45 -6.62
C ASN A 22 -16.36 4.12 -5.86
N THR A 23 -15.70 3.11 -6.44
CA THR A 23 -15.43 1.82 -5.77
C THR A 23 -14.49 2.02 -4.58
N HIS A 24 -13.38 2.74 -4.78
CA HIS A 24 -12.42 3.02 -3.72
C HIS A 24 -13.04 3.85 -2.58
N GLU A 25 -13.75 4.93 -2.90
CA GLU A 25 -14.44 5.76 -1.90
C GLU A 25 -15.49 4.94 -1.12
N ARG A 26 -16.22 4.05 -1.80
CA ARG A 26 -17.15 3.14 -1.15
C ARG A 26 -16.43 2.19 -0.19
N LEU A 27 -15.32 1.57 -0.60
CA LEU A 27 -14.51 0.69 0.26
C LEU A 27 -13.99 1.43 1.49
N VAL A 28 -13.47 2.65 1.31
CA VAL A 28 -13.01 3.50 2.42
C VAL A 28 -14.15 3.75 3.40
N ASN A 29 -15.34 4.13 2.91
CA ASN A 29 -16.49 4.40 3.76
C ASN A 29 -16.99 3.16 4.53
N GLU A 30 -17.05 2.00 3.86
CA GLU A 30 -17.40 0.71 4.47
C GLU A 30 -16.42 0.33 5.59
N ILE A 31 -15.11 0.42 5.31
CA ILE A 31 -14.06 0.15 6.29
C ILE A 31 -14.15 1.12 7.46
N LYS A 32 -14.29 2.43 7.23
CA LYS A 32 -14.46 3.43 8.29
C LYS A 32 -15.66 3.12 9.18
N GLN A 33 -16.80 2.76 8.58
CA GLN A 33 -17.99 2.39 9.34
C GLN A 33 -17.75 1.13 10.18
N SER A 34 -17.03 0.14 9.64
CA SER A 34 -16.66 -1.08 10.38
C SER A 34 -15.74 -0.76 11.58
N LEU A 35 -14.79 0.17 11.42
CA LEU A 35 -13.89 0.62 12.48
C LEU A 35 -14.64 1.40 13.56
N GLN A 36 -15.61 2.24 13.19
CA GLN A 36 -16.49 2.95 14.14
C GLN A 36 -17.38 2.01 14.95
N LYS A 37 -17.83 0.90 14.34
CA LYS A 37 -18.58 -0.16 15.01
C LYS A 37 -17.74 -0.98 16.00
N GLY A 38 -16.45 -0.67 16.16
CA GLY A 38 -15.56 -1.33 17.11
C GLY A 38 -15.03 -2.67 16.61
N THR A 39 -14.91 -2.86 15.29
CA THR A 39 -14.32 -4.08 14.72
C THR A 39 -12.91 -4.26 15.27
N SER A 40 -12.68 -5.39 15.96
CA SER A 40 -11.35 -5.74 16.46
C SER A 40 -10.44 -6.16 15.31
N ALA A 41 -9.12 -6.06 15.49
CA ALA A 41 -8.15 -6.49 14.49
C ALA A 41 -8.40 -7.94 14.02
N ALA A 42 -8.76 -8.84 14.93
CA ALA A 42 -9.08 -10.23 14.62
C ALA A 42 -10.27 -10.39 13.66
N ARG A 43 -11.30 -9.52 13.76
CA ARG A 43 -12.46 -9.54 12.86
C ARG A 43 -12.24 -8.76 11.57
N LEU A 44 -11.29 -7.82 11.59
CA LEU A 44 -10.96 -7.00 10.43
C LEU A 44 -10.54 -7.89 9.26
N LYS A 45 -9.66 -8.87 9.46
CA LYS A 45 -9.21 -9.79 8.38
C LYS A 45 -10.38 -10.44 7.64
N SER A 46 -11.30 -11.06 8.38
CA SER A 46 -12.48 -11.71 7.80
C SER A 46 -13.36 -10.70 7.06
N TYR A 47 -13.56 -9.51 7.64
CA TYR A 47 -14.34 -8.46 7.02
C TYR A 47 -13.71 -7.95 5.71
N LEU A 48 -12.40 -7.68 5.68
CA LEU A 48 -11.69 -7.28 4.47
C LEU A 48 -11.83 -8.34 3.37
N GLY A 49 -11.82 -9.63 3.73
CA GLY A 49 -12.08 -10.72 2.79
C GLY A 49 -13.52 -10.80 2.25
N THR A 50 -14.48 -10.11 2.89
CA THR A 50 -15.87 -10.01 2.37
C THR A 50 -16.08 -8.82 1.44
N LEU A 51 -15.14 -7.87 1.39
CA LEU A 51 -15.26 -6.69 0.56
C LEU A 51 -15.08 -7.04 -0.91
N SER A 52 -15.92 -6.44 -1.76
CA SER A 52 -15.86 -6.59 -3.21
C SER A 52 -14.79 -5.65 -3.78
N GLY A 53 -13.55 -6.12 -3.86
CA GLY A 53 -12.40 -5.41 -4.42
C GLY A 53 -11.18 -6.33 -4.53
N THR A 54 -10.18 -5.95 -5.30
CA THR A 54 -8.88 -6.63 -5.30
C THR A 54 -8.18 -6.46 -3.94
N PRO A 55 -7.25 -7.35 -3.57
CA PRO A 55 -6.47 -7.19 -2.35
C PRO A 55 -5.78 -5.82 -2.26
N GLN A 56 -5.36 -5.27 -3.39
CA GLN A 56 -4.75 -3.94 -3.47
C GLN A 56 -5.76 -2.83 -3.15
N GLU A 57 -6.91 -2.79 -3.81
CA GLU A 57 -7.93 -1.76 -3.55
C GLU A 57 -8.43 -1.81 -2.10
N VAL A 58 -8.62 -3.01 -1.56
CA VAL A 58 -9.04 -3.19 -0.16
C VAL A 58 -7.97 -2.71 0.81
N MET A 59 -6.70 -2.98 0.53
CA MET A 59 -5.59 -2.52 1.37
C MET A 59 -5.41 -1.00 1.26
N ASP A 60 -5.39 -0.43 0.05
CA ASP A 60 -5.35 1.02 -0.18
C ASP A 60 -6.47 1.73 0.60
N ALA A 61 -7.70 1.21 0.50
CA ALA A 61 -8.85 1.75 1.20
C ALA A 61 -8.72 1.60 2.72
N LEU A 62 -8.10 0.52 3.22
CA LEU A 62 -7.81 0.32 4.63
C LEU A 62 -6.79 1.35 5.15
N LEU A 63 -5.69 1.59 4.43
CA LEU A 63 -4.70 2.59 4.82
C LEU A 63 -5.34 3.97 4.85
N GLU A 64 -6.11 4.32 3.82
CA GLU A 64 -6.81 5.59 3.77
C GLU A 64 -7.82 5.72 4.91
N ALA A 65 -8.62 4.69 5.19
CA ALA A 65 -9.56 4.69 6.31
C ALA A 65 -8.89 4.79 7.69
N LEU A 66 -7.72 4.16 7.88
CA LEU A 66 -6.98 4.16 9.15
C LEU A 66 -6.20 5.45 9.39
N PHE A 67 -5.69 6.06 8.32
CA PHE A 67 -4.73 7.16 8.35
C PHE A 67 -5.25 8.43 7.65
N GLU A 68 -6.55 8.50 7.35
CA GLU A 68 -7.19 9.69 6.77
C GLU A 68 -6.81 10.96 7.54
N GLY A 69 -6.35 11.98 6.82
CA GLY A 69 -5.98 13.27 7.41
C GLY A 69 -4.69 13.24 8.25
N VAL A 70 -3.89 12.17 8.19
CA VAL A 70 -2.61 12.12 8.88
C VAL A 70 -1.62 13.11 8.25
N GLY A 71 -0.96 13.89 9.11
CA GLY A 71 0.15 14.77 8.74
C GLY A 71 1.38 14.39 9.55
N LYS A 72 1.85 15.34 10.36
CA LYS A 72 2.96 15.10 11.30
C LYS A 72 2.58 14.04 12.34
N GLY A 73 3.43 13.03 12.52
CA GLY A 73 3.22 11.91 13.42
C GLY A 73 2.61 10.67 12.78
N PHE A 74 2.71 10.51 11.45
CA PHE A 74 2.24 9.32 10.73
C PHE A 74 2.79 8.03 11.34
N SER A 75 4.09 7.98 11.61
CA SER A 75 4.75 6.86 12.30
C SER A 75 4.06 6.47 13.61
N LYS A 76 3.71 7.47 14.45
CA LYS A 76 3.02 7.24 15.74
C LYS A 76 1.62 6.68 15.55
N VAL A 77 0.88 7.13 14.53
CA VAL A 77 -0.45 6.60 14.24
C VAL A 77 -0.34 5.16 13.74
N VAL A 78 0.64 4.86 12.88
CA VAL A 78 0.93 3.49 12.44
C VAL A 78 1.26 2.59 13.63
N SER A 79 2.13 3.00 14.55
CA SER A 79 2.45 2.21 15.74
C SER A 79 1.23 1.94 16.64
N LYS A 80 0.24 2.84 16.67
CA LYS A 80 -1.03 2.63 17.40
C LYS A 80 -1.99 1.69 16.68
N LYS A 81 -1.97 1.69 15.34
CA LYS A 81 -2.87 0.90 14.49
C LYS A 81 -2.23 -0.38 13.92
N LYS A 82 -0.98 -0.67 14.28
CA LYS A 82 -0.20 -1.83 13.80
C LYS A 82 -0.93 -3.17 13.93
N ASN A 83 -1.75 -3.36 14.96
CA ASN A 83 -2.53 -4.58 15.14
C ASN A 83 -3.50 -4.83 13.97
N TYR A 84 -4.07 -3.77 13.39
CA TYR A 84 -4.94 -3.87 12.21
C TYR A 84 -4.16 -4.21 10.95
N LEU A 85 -2.97 -3.63 10.78
CA LEU A 85 -2.08 -3.95 9.67
C LEU A 85 -1.61 -5.40 9.77
N ALA A 86 -1.16 -5.84 10.95
CA ALA A 86 -0.78 -7.22 11.21
C ALA A 86 -1.90 -8.21 10.91
N ALA A 87 -3.16 -7.86 11.20
CA ALA A 87 -4.30 -8.70 10.86
C ALA A 87 -4.57 -8.74 9.34
N ALA A 88 -4.33 -7.64 8.64
CA ALA A 88 -4.46 -7.54 7.19
C ALA A 88 -3.30 -8.23 6.43
N THR A 89 -2.13 -8.38 7.06
CA THR A 89 -0.93 -8.98 6.45
C THR A 89 -0.74 -10.48 6.73
N GLN A 90 -1.78 -11.20 7.16
CA GLN A 90 -1.69 -12.64 7.46
C GLN A 90 -1.94 -13.56 6.25
N THR A 91 -1.83 -13.03 5.03
CA THR A 91 -2.09 -13.78 3.80
C THR A 91 -0.85 -13.71 2.90
N GLU A 92 -0.54 -14.76 2.16
CA GLU A 92 0.57 -14.72 1.21
C GLU A 92 0.42 -13.54 0.22
N GLY A 93 1.51 -12.82 -0.03
CA GLY A 93 1.54 -11.64 -0.89
C GLY A 93 0.97 -10.35 -0.27
N SER A 94 0.35 -10.41 0.91
CA SER A 94 -0.24 -9.23 1.56
C SER A 94 0.80 -8.21 2.05
N GLN A 95 2.03 -8.62 2.34
CA GLN A 95 3.14 -7.71 2.66
C GLN A 95 3.49 -6.82 1.47
N THR A 96 3.58 -7.39 0.26
CA THR A 96 3.80 -6.63 -0.98
C THR A 96 2.66 -5.65 -1.24
N VAL A 97 1.42 -6.11 -1.06
CA VAL A 97 0.22 -5.28 -1.21
C VAL A 97 0.21 -4.13 -0.20
N LEU A 98 0.62 -4.38 1.06
CA LEU A 98 0.77 -3.35 2.08
C LEU A 98 1.82 -2.29 1.68
N LEU A 99 2.98 -2.71 1.16
CA LEU A 99 4.02 -1.79 0.69
C LEU A 99 3.53 -0.90 -0.46
N GLN A 100 2.85 -1.50 -1.45
CA GLN A 100 2.23 -0.77 -2.56
C GLN A 100 1.15 0.20 -2.07
N ALA A 101 0.38 -0.20 -1.05
CA ALA A 101 -0.64 0.66 -0.46
C ALA A 101 -0.04 1.83 0.34
N ILE A 102 1.07 1.62 1.04
CA ILE A 102 1.83 2.69 1.71
C ILE A 102 2.38 3.67 0.67
N GLU A 103 2.85 3.18 -0.49
CA GLU A 103 3.28 4.02 -1.60
C GLU A 103 2.14 4.88 -2.15
N SER A 104 1.02 4.26 -2.51
CA SER A 104 -0.20 4.92 -2.99
C SER A 104 -0.69 5.96 -1.99
N PHE A 105 -0.75 5.59 -0.71
CA PHE A 105 -1.15 6.47 0.38
C PHE A 105 -0.19 7.65 0.54
N SER A 106 1.12 7.40 0.57
CA SER A 106 2.12 8.46 0.77
C SER A 106 2.19 9.44 -0.41
N GLY A 107 1.84 8.99 -1.62
CA GLY A 107 1.71 9.86 -2.80
C GLY A 107 0.50 10.80 -2.72
N LYS A 108 -0.57 10.39 -2.03
CA LYS A 108 -1.81 11.17 -1.84
C LYS A 108 -1.81 11.95 -0.51
N ALA A 109 -1.05 11.50 0.47
CA ALA A 109 -1.01 12.04 1.82
C ALA A 109 -0.23 13.36 1.91
N ASN A 110 -0.30 13.98 3.09
CA ASN A 110 0.44 15.20 3.38
C ASN A 110 1.96 14.99 3.21
N PRO A 111 2.71 15.95 2.65
CA PRO A 111 4.17 15.85 2.51
C PRO A 111 4.91 15.58 3.83
N ASP A 112 4.37 15.99 4.98
CA ASP A 112 4.94 15.66 6.28
C ASP A 112 4.76 14.18 6.65
N ALA A 113 3.64 13.56 6.28
CA ALA A 113 3.46 12.12 6.40
C ALA A 113 4.41 11.38 5.45
N ALA A 114 4.56 11.86 4.22
CA ALA A 114 5.46 11.26 3.23
C ALA A 114 6.95 11.27 3.66
N LYS A 115 7.36 12.25 4.48
CA LYS A 115 8.72 12.30 5.07
C LYS A 115 8.92 11.25 6.17
N GLU A 116 7.85 10.80 6.81
CA GLU A 116 7.91 9.79 7.86
C GLU A 116 7.84 8.35 7.33
N VAL A 117 7.83 8.13 6.01
CA VAL A 117 7.74 6.79 5.41
C VAL A 117 8.85 5.86 5.90
N ALA A 118 10.10 6.34 5.99
CA ALA A 118 11.19 5.52 6.55
C ALA A 118 10.89 5.06 8.00
N LEU A 119 10.33 5.93 8.83
CA LEU A 119 9.96 5.58 10.20
C LEU A 119 8.78 4.61 10.25
N VAL A 120 7.84 4.73 9.31
CA VAL A 120 6.71 3.80 9.16
C VAL A 120 7.20 2.42 8.76
N LEU A 121 8.05 2.32 7.73
CA LEU A 121 8.63 1.05 7.30
C LEU A 121 9.41 0.40 8.44
N LYS A 122 10.25 1.17 9.14
CA LYS A 122 10.95 0.69 10.34
C LYS A 122 9.98 0.19 11.41
N SER A 123 8.92 0.93 11.70
CA SER A 123 7.94 0.55 12.72
C SER A 123 7.17 -0.73 12.40
N LEU A 124 7.03 -1.05 11.10
CA LEU A 124 6.39 -2.28 10.62
C LEU A 124 7.39 -3.46 10.60
N TYR A 125 8.66 -3.18 10.30
CA TYR A 125 9.75 -4.14 10.41
C TYR A 125 10.01 -4.56 11.86
N ASP A 126 10.13 -3.59 12.80
CA ASP A 126 10.38 -3.84 14.23
C ASP A 126 9.30 -4.70 14.93
N VAL A 127 8.16 -4.95 14.27
CA VAL A 127 7.01 -5.70 14.81
C VAL A 127 6.64 -6.89 13.94
N ASP A 128 7.55 -7.33 13.07
CA ASP A 128 7.41 -8.53 12.22
C ASP A 128 6.19 -8.48 11.29
N ILE A 129 5.76 -7.29 10.86
CA ILE A 129 4.67 -7.13 9.87
C ILE A 129 5.24 -7.13 8.44
N LEU A 130 6.43 -6.54 8.27
CA LEU A 130 7.14 -6.50 6.99
C LEU A 130 8.53 -7.10 7.18
N GLU A 131 8.85 -8.08 6.35
CA GLU A 131 10.19 -8.67 6.34
C GLU A 131 11.10 -7.93 5.36
N GLU A 132 12.41 -8.03 5.59
CA GLU A 132 13.42 -7.34 4.79
C GLU A 132 13.32 -7.66 3.30
N GLU A 133 13.11 -8.94 2.95
CA GLU A 133 13.06 -9.37 1.55
C GLU A 133 11.98 -8.62 0.76
N TYR A 134 10.82 -8.36 1.37
CA TYR A 134 9.70 -7.67 0.71
C TYR A 134 9.96 -6.18 0.62
N ILE A 135 10.49 -5.58 1.68
CA ILE A 135 10.85 -4.15 1.71
C ILE A 135 11.90 -3.86 0.63
N MET A 136 12.95 -4.68 0.57
CA MET A 136 14.03 -4.49 -0.38
C MET A 136 13.57 -4.73 -1.81
N LYS A 137 12.79 -5.79 -2.05
CA LYS A 137 12.19 -6.06 -3.36
C LYS A 137 11.30 -4.92 -3.83
N TRP A 138 10.42 -4.39 -2.98
CA TRP A 138 9.57 -3.24 -3.28
C TRP A 138 10.40 -2.01 -3.65
N TYR A 139 11.43 -1.69 -2.86
CA TYR A 139 12.29 -0.54 -3.12
C TYR A 139 13.02 -0.66 -4.48
N GLN A 140 13.59 -1.83 -4.77
CA GLN A 140 14.27 -2.07 -6.06
C GLN A 140 13.30 -2.00 -7.23
N GLN A 141 12.10 -2.60 -7.10
CA GLN A 141 11.05 -2.53 -8.13
C GLN A 141 10.58 -1.09 -8.37
N GLY A 142 10.46 -0.29 -7.32
CA GLY A 142 10.13 1.12 -7.39
C GLY A 142 11.14 1.96 -8.16
N LEU A 143 12.43 1.73 -7.90
CA LEU A 143 13.54 2.39 -8.60
C LEU A 143 13.68 1.95 -10.07
N ALA A 144 13.36 0.70 -10.38
CA ALA A 144 13.39 0.17 -11.74
C ALA A 144 12.12 0.50 -12.55
N GLY A 145 11.01 0.81 -11.87
CA GLY A 145 9.70 1.02 -12.47
C GLY A 145 9.43 2.45 -12.94
N ASN A 146 8.18 2.69 -13.34
CA ASN A 146 7.72 4.01 -13.80
C ASN A 146 7.71 5.06 -12.67
N ASN A 147 7.68 4.65 -11.40
CA ASN A 147 7.59 5.54 -10.25
C ASN A 147 8.94 6.00 -9.70
N LYS A 148 10.07 5.72 -10.36
CA LYS A 148 11.43 6.01 -9.88
C LYS A 148 11.71 7.47 -9.46
N SER A 149 10.93 8.42 -9.96
CA SER A 149 11.02 9.85 -9.60
C SER A 149 10.25 10.22 -8.32
N SER A 150 9.48 9.28 -7.76
CA SER A 150 8.65 9.51 -6.58
C SER A 150 9.51 9.89 -5.37
N PRO A 151 9.12 10.91 -4.58
CA PRO A 151 9.85 11.32 -3.39
C PRO A 151 9.90 10.23 -2.31
N ILE A 152 9.01 9.24 -2.38
CA ILE A 152 8.98 8.13 -1.41
C ILE A 152 10.29 7.35 -1.39
N TRP A 153 10.95 7.15 -2.54
CA TRP A 153 12.21 6.42 -2.61
C TRP A 153 13.32 7.18 -1.88
N LYS A 154 13.39 8.49 -2.08
CA LYS A 154 14.36 9.36 -1.38
C LYS A 154 14.11 9.36 0.12
N ASN A 155 12.84 9.39 0.54
CA ASN A 155 12.47 9.39 1.95
C ASN A 155 12.71 8.03 2.61
N SER A 156 12.57 6.93 1.88
CA SER A 156 12.77 5.56 2.37
C SER A 156 14.24 5.14 2.38
N LYS A 157 15.07 5.73 1.53
CA LYS A 157 16.51 5.44 1.39
C LYS A 157 17.28 5.27 2.72
N PRO A 158 17.19 6.17 3.72
CA PRO A 158 17.93 6.00 4.97
C PRO A 158 17.57 4.72 5.73
N PHE A 159 16.32 4.25 5.62
CA PHE A 159 15.91 2.99 6.23
C PHE A 159 16.43 1.78 5.45
N ILE A 160 16.44 1.85 4.12
CA ILE A 160 17.01 0.79 3.26
C ILE A 160 18.51 0.63 3.51
N GLU A 161 19.26 1.74 3.58
CA GLU A 161 20.69 1.71 3.89
C GLU A 161 20.95 1.12 5.29
N TRP A 162 20.10 1.43 6.27
CA TRP A 162 20.17 0.84 7.60
C TRP A 162 19.91 -0.68 7.59
N LEU A 163 18.87 -1.15 6.89
CA LEU A 163 18.57 -2.59 6.76
C LEU A 163 19.75 -3.35 6.17
N GLN A 164 20.28 -2.88 5.03
CA GLN A 164 21.43 -3.50 4.37
C GLN A 164 22.69 -3.55 5.26
N SER A 165 22.88 -2.53 6.11
CA SER A 165 24.01 -2.48 7.04
C SER A 165 23.83 -3.44 8.22
N ALA A 166 22.60 -3.61 8.71
CA ALA A 166 22.28 -4.49 9.83
C ALA A 166 22.50 -5.98 9.49
N GLU A 167 22.14 -6.42 8.28
CA GLU A 167 22.44 -7.79 7.81
C GLU A 167 23.94 -7.98 7.56
N SER A 168 24.62 -7.02 6.93
CA SER A 168 26.05 -7.15 6.59
C SER A 168 26.98 -7.22 7.81
N GLU A 169 26.55 -6.72 8.97
CA GLU A 169 27.33 -6.81 10.22
C GLU A 169 27.22 -8.21 10.87
N SER A 170 26.26 -9.04 10.44
CA SER A 170 25.99 -10.37 11.01
C SER A 170 26.75 -11.52 10.31
N GLU A 171 27.43 -11.24 9.19
CA GLU A 171 28.22 -12.23 8.42
C GLU A 171 29.75 -12.16 8.69
N GLN A 172 30.18 -11.40 9.71
CA GLN A 172 31.58 -11.32 10.15
C GLN A 172 31.78 -11.82 11.59
N GLU A 173 31.40 -13.07 11.87
CA GLU A 173 31.98 -13.88 12.96
C GLU A 173 32.18 -15.33 12.54
#